data_AF-A0A8J3QJS1-F1
#
_entry.id   AF-A0A8J3QJS1-F1
#
_cell.length_a   1.000
_cell.length_b   1.000
_cell.length_c   1.000
_cell.angle_alpha   90.00
_cell.angle_beta   90.00
_cell.angle_gamma   90.00
#
_symmetry.space_group_name_H-M   'P 1'
#
loop_
_entity.id
_entity.type
_entity.pdbx_description
1 polymer ?
#
loop_
_entity_poly.entity_id
_entity_poly.type
_entity_poly.pdbx_seq_one_letter_code
_entity_poly.pdbx_strand_id
1 'polypeptide(L)'
;MQITEVSVAGVRSAVVALGHPNKPLRFVLFPMIHFGLPAFYREVAQRLRQCHLVVAEGYDGPSSVGLAYAIALRMTRQRAVDRLVHQDIDFEAIGVPVLWPERLGLDGGHWRRLPLLGWLDVLLLVPSLVVSMLLGGRNWLLRRNLEVSDDTDVRLFLSFLQKPILNNRDEELLEALVKIYESRADEKIDVAVVYGAAHMPAVVQGLAQRFGYRPRRGGEWLTAIDF
;
A
#
# COMPACT_ATOMS: atom_id res chain seq x y z
N MET A 1 -12.59 9.15 5.65
CA MET A 1 -12.09 8.00 6.47
C MET A 1 -10.57 8.04 6.54
N GLN A 2 -9.92 7.80 7.69
CA GLN A 2 -8.46 7.76 7.77
C GLN A 2 -7.94 6.33 7.48
N ILE A 3 -6.95 6.20 6.58
CA ILE A 3 -6.45 4.91 6.07
C ILE A 3 -5.09 4.58 6.67
N THR A 4 -4.25 5.59 6.84
CA THR A 4 -2.99 5.49 7.58
C THR A 4 -2.90 6.62 8.59
N GLU A 5 -2.33 6.33 9.76
CA GLU A 5 -2.16 7.26 10.86
C GLU A 5 -0.65 7.37 11.14
N VAL A 6 -0.15 8.60 11.22
CA VAL A 6 1.20 8.87 11.76
C VAL A 6 1.04 9.61 13.07
N SER A 7 1.61 9.04 14.12
CA SER A 7 1.62 9.66 15.44
C SER A 7 2.99 9.56 16.08
N VAL A 8 3.14 10.16 17.25
CA VAL A 8 4.35 10.03 18.08
C VAL A 8 4.67 8.58 18.45
N ALA A 9 3.69 7.67 18.39
CA ALA A 9 3.84 6.26 18.71
C ALA A 9 4.25 5.40 17.50
N GLY A 10 4.13 5.91 16.27
CA GLY A 10 4.37 5.08 15.09
C GLY A 10 3.63 5.50 13.82
N VAL A 11 3.77 4.64 12.80
CA VAL A 11 2.89 4.63 11.63
C VAL A 11 1.98 3.42 11.74
N ARG A 12 0.67 3.65 11.59
CA ARG A 12 -0.37 2.62 11.64
C ARG A 12 -1.15 2.60 10.33
N SER A 13 -1.61 1.42 9.94
CA SER A 13 -2.45 1.20 8.76
C SER A 13 -3.78 0.58 9.18
N ALA A 14 -4.88 1.14 8.69
CA ALA A 14 -6.23 0.67 9.00
C ALA A 14 -6.66 -0.43 8.00
N VAL A 15 -6.93 -1.62 8.51
CA VAL A 15 -7.65 -2.66 7.77
C VAL A 15 -9.13 -2.33 7.81
N VAL A 16 -9.71 -2.07 6.64
CA VAL A 16 -11.09 -1.58 6.52
C VAL A 16 -11.91 -2.54 5.67
N ALA A 17 -12.96 -3.11 6.27
CA ALA A 17 -13.96 -3.87 5.53
C ALA A 17 -15.01 -2.92 4.94
N LEU A 18 -15.15 -2.95 3.62
CA LEU A 18 -16.25 -2.36 2.88
C LEU A 18 -17.37 -3.39 2.72
N GLY A 19 -18.61 -2.96 2.99
CA GLY A 19 -19.80 -3.79 2.82
C GLY A 19 -20.90 -3.09 2.05
N HIS A 20 -21.80 -3.88 1.48
CA HIS A 20 -23.00 -3.40 0.79
C HIS A 20 -24.26 -3.90 1.53
N PRO A 21 -25.33 -3.09 1.66
CA PRO A 21 -26.52 -3.48 2.42
C PRO A 21 -27.20 -4.75 1.91
N ASN A 22 -27.18 -4.97 0.59
CA ASN A 22 -27.93 -6.03 -0.08
C ASN A 22 -27.05 -7.11 -0.73
N LYS A 23 -25.72 -7.07 -0.53
CA LYS A 23 -24.80 -8.04 -1.14
C LYS A 23 -23.94 -8.70 -0.06
N PRO A 24 -23.80 -10.04 -0.06
CA PRO A 24 -22.99 -10.76 0.92
C PRO A 24 -21.48 -10.65 0.65
N LEU A 25 -21.06 -10.28 -0.56
CA LEU A 25 -19.67 -9.99 -0.92
C LEU A 25 -19.12 -8.82 -0.08
N ARG A 26 -17.88 -8.98 0.42
CA ARG A 26 -17.16 -7.93 1.16
C ARG A 26 -15.79 -7.70 0.53
N PHE A 27 -15.38 -6.44 0.47
CA PHE A 27 -14.01 -6.05 0.13
C PHE A 27 -13.29 -5.65 1.41
N VAL A 28 -12.16 -6.28 1.71
CA VAL A 28 -11.34 -5.98 2.89
C VAL A 28 -10.06 -5.31 2.42
N LEU A 29 -9.91 -4.03 2.74
CA LEU A 29 -8.78 -3.23 2.31
C LEU A 29 -7.61 -3.41 3.28
N PHE A 30 -6.43 -3.70 2.73
CA PHE A 30 -5.16 -3.77 3.42
C PHE A 30 -4.22 -2.72 2.81
N PRO A 31 -4.22 -1.48 3.34
CA PRO A 31 -3.33 -0.42 2.89
C PRO A 31 -1.89 -0.79 3.26
N MET A 32 -1.09 -1.09 2.25
CA MET A 32 0.28 -1.56 2.46
C MET A 32 1.25 -0.39 2.57
N ILE A 33 2.22 -0.58 3.46
CA ILE A 33 3.43 0.24 3.54
C ILE A 33 4.59 -0.65 3.13
N HIS A 34 5.36 -0.26 2.12
CA HIS A 34 6.43 -1.11 1.58
C HIS A 34 7.66 -1.24 2.50
N PHE A 35 7.74 -0.43 3.56
CA PHE A 35 8.76 -0.53 4.60
C PHE A 35 8.11 -0.46 5.98
N GLY A 36 8.28 -1.52 6.77
CA GLY A 36 7.56 -1.72 8.02
C GLY A 36 8.22 -2.77 8.90
N LEU A 37 7.69 -2.94 10.11
CA LEU A 37 8.11 -4.00 11.02
C LEU A 37 7.71 -5.37 10.48
N PRO A 38 8.52 -6.42 10.67
CA PRO A 38 8.13 -7.79 10.31
C PRO A 38 6.81 -8.25 10.94
N ALA A 39 6.48 -7.76 12.15
CA ALA A 39 5.23 -8.09 12.83
C ALA A 39 3.99 -7.61 12.06
N PHE A 40 4.07 -6.44 11.43
CA PHE A 40 3.00 -5.90 10.59
C PHE A 40 2.66 -6.85 9.44
N TYR A 41 3.68 -7.27 8.68
CA TYR A 41 3.48 -8.14 7.53
C TYR A 41 2.98 -9.53 7.92
N ARG A 42 3.47 -10.08 9.05
CA ARG A 42 2.94 -11.35 9.59
C ARG A 42 1.46 -11.25 9.96
N GLU A 43 1.04 -10.15 10.57
CA GLU A 43 -0.35 -9.94 10.95
C GLU A 43 -1.25 -9.76 9.71
N VAL A 44 -0.79 -9.00 8.71
CA VAL A 44 -1.46 -8.92 7.41
C VAL A 44 -1.60 -10.32 6.80
N ALA A 45 -0.50 -11.08 6.69
CA ALA A 45 -0.53 -12.44 6.14
C ALA A 45 -1.48 -13.38 6.90
N GLN A 46 -1.57 -13.27 8.23
CA GLN A 46 -2.52 -14.04 9.03
C GLN A 46 -3.98 -13.70 8.70
N ARG A 47 -4.29 -12.42 8.49
CA ARG A 47 -5.63 -11.96 8.13
C ARG A 47 -5.99 -12.36 6.69
N LEU A 48 -5.03 -12.30 5.77
CA LEU A 48 -5.24 -12.72 4.37
C LEU A 48 -5.65 -14.19 4.25
N ARG A 49 -5.16 -15.06 5.16
CA ARG A 49 -5.59 -16.48 5.21
C ARG A 49 -7.06 -16.68 5.54
N GLN A 50 -7.73 -15.67 6.09
CA GLN A 50 -9.16 -15.71 6.42
C GLN A 50 -10.03 -15.22 5.25
N CYS A 51 -9.42 -14.65 4.21
CA CYS A 51 -10.10 -14.21 3.01
C CYS A 51 -10.19 -15.34 1.98
N HIS A 52 -11.08 -15.16 1.00
CA HIS A 52 -11.39 -16.16 -0.02
C HIS A 52 -10.69 -15.89 -1.35
N LEU A 53 -10.30 -14.63 -1.56
CA LEU A 53 -9.58 -14.15 -2.73
C LEU A 53 -8.72 -12.97 -2.29
N VAL A 54 -7.49 -12.91 -2.80
CA VAL A 54 -6.60 -11.76 -2.61
C VAL A 54 -6.41 -11.08 -3.96
N VAL A 55 -6.59 -9.77 -4.00
CA VAL A 55 -6.22 -8.91 -5.13
C VAL A 55 -5.00 -8.12 -4.68
N ALA A 56 -3.83 -8.47 -5.21
CA ALA A 56 -2.56 -7.94 -4.75
C ALA A 56 -1.84 -7.15 -5.85
N GLU A 57 -1.10 -6.13 -5.42
CA GLU A 57 -0.21 -5.34 -6.26
C GLU A 57 0.92 -6.21 -6.84
N GLY A 58 1.07 -6.26 -8.18
CA GLY A 58 1.99 -7.19 -8.86
C GLY A 58 3.46 -6.80 -8.80
N TYR A 59 3.76 -5.57 -8.39
CA TYR A 59 5.09 -5.01 -8.25
C TYR A 59 5.49 -4.93 -6.77
N ASP A 60 6.37 -5.84 -6.34
CA ASP A 60 7.05 -5.82 -5.02
C ASP A 60 8.46 -5.21 -5.09
N GLY A 61 8.81 -4.51 -6.18
CA GLY A 61 10.10 -3.83 -6.28
C GLY A 61 10.09 -2.52 -5.48
N PRO A 62 11.22 -2.05 -4.96
CA PRO A 62 11.27 -0.69 -4.44
C PRO A 62 11.04 0.28 -5.60
N SER A 63 10.08 1.19 -5.47
CA SER A 63 10.02 2.36 -6.37
C SER A 63 11.37 3.10 -6.31
N SER A 64 11.73 3.86 -7.35
CA SER A 64 12.98 4.67 -7.34
C SER A 64 13.04 5.55 -6.07
N VAL A 65 11.89 6.08 -5.67
CA VAL A 65 11.71 6.83 -4.42
C VAL A 65 11.89 5.93 -3.19
N GLY A 66 11.22 4.78 -3.10
CA GLY A 66 11.36 3.85 -1.97
C GLY A 66 12.80 3.38 -1.77
N LEU A 67 13.51 3.11 -2.86
CA LEU A 67 14.93 2.75 -2.85
C LEU A 67 15.79 3.92 -2.34
N ALA A 68 15.54 5.14 -2.82
CA ALA A 68 16.27 6.33 -2.36
C ALA A 68 16.10 6.57 -0.85
N TYR A 69 14.88 6.41 -0.34
CA TYR A 69 14.62 6.49 1.10
C TYR A 69 15.34 5.38 1.87
N ALA A 70 15.28 4.13 1.41
CA ALA A 70 15.96 3.01 2.07
C ALA A 70 17.48 3.24 2.14
N ILE A 71 18.09 3.71 1.05
CA ILE A 71 19.53 4.05 1.00
C ILE A 71 19.83 5.20 1.98
N ALA A 72 19.07 6.30 1.94
CA ALA A 72 19.31 7.46 2.79
C ALA A 72 19.16 7.14 4.29
N LEU A 73 18.15 6.35 4.66
CA LEU A 73 17.95 5.88 6.03
C LEU A 73 19.16 5.05 6.51
N ARG A 74 19.64 4.12 5.67
CA ARG A 74 20.83 3.29 5.97
C ARG A 74 22.10 4.14 6.11
N MET A 75 22.35 5.06 5.17
CA MET A 75 23.52 5.95 5.20
C MET A 75 23.57 6.82 6.45
N THR A 76 22.41 7.25 6.95
CA THR A 76 22.31 8.11 8.13
C THR A 76 22.12 7.35 9.44
N ARG A 77 22.12 6.01 9.41
CA ARG A 77 21.96 5.13 10.60
C ARG A 77 20.78 5.55 11.47
N GLN A 78 19.64 5.81 10.83
CA GLN A 78 18.40 6.13 11.53
C GLN A 78 17.98 4.92 12.37
N ARG A 79 17.47 5.15 13.59
CA ARG A 79 17.15 4.08 14.55
C ARG A 79 16.14 3.07 14.01
N ALA A 80 15.24 3.50 13.13
CA ALA A 80 14.22 2.65 12.55
C ALA A 80 14.81 1.59 11.58
N VAL A 81 15.97 1.81 10.98
CA VAL A 81 16.49 0.97 9.87
C VAL A 81 16.76 -0.47 10.27
N ASP A 82 17.26 -0.70 11.48
CA ASP A 82 17.66 -2.05 11.90
C ASP A 82 16.45 -2.97 12.13
N ARG A 83 15.24 -2.41 12.24
CA ARG A 83 14.00 -3.14 12.52
C ARG A 83 13.02 -3.17 11.36
N LEU A 84 13.22 -2.30 10.36
CA LEU A 84 12.33 -2.21 9.19
C LEU A 84 12.78 -3.15 8.09
N VAL A 85 11.83 -3.92 7.57
CA VAL A 85 12.00 -4.76 6.39
C VAL A 85 11.20 -4.19 5.24
N HIS A 86 11.66 -4.46 4.02
CA HIS A 86 10.80 -4.29 2.86
C HIS A 86 9.62 -5.26 2.99
N GLN A 87 8.47 -4.92 2.41
CA GLN A 87 7.27 -5.76 2.38
C GLN A 87 7.63 -7.23 2.16
N ASP A 88 7.31 -8.04 3.16
CA ASP A 88 7.68 -9.45 3.29
C ASP A 88 6.40 -10.26 3.51
N ILE A 89 5.68 -10.50 2.42
CA ILE A 89 4.47 -11.32 2.40
C ILE A 89 4.66 -12.38 1.31
N ASP A 90 4.75 -13.64 1.74
CA ASP A 90 4.74 -14.78 0.84
C ASP A 90 3.29 -15.13 0.47
N PHE A 91 2.83 -14.61 -0.66
CA PHE A 91 1.49 -14.86 -1.17
C PHE A 91 1.25 -16.32 -1.57
N GLU A 92 2.28 -17.08 -1.92
CA GLU A 92 2.17 -18.51 -2.25
C GLU A 92 1.92 -19.33 -0.98
N ALA A 93 2.57 -18.98 0.13
CA ALA A 93 2.40 -19.63 1.43
C ALA A 93 1.11 -19.26 2.18
N ILE A 94 0.30 -18.31 1.67
CA ILE A 94 -1.00 -17.96 2.25
C ILE A 94 -2.05 -19.04 1.95
N GLY A 95 -1.96 -19.71 0.81
CA GLY A 95 -2.92 -20.75 0.41
C GLY A 95 -4.30 -20.21 -0.04
N VAL A 96 -4.41 -18.91 -0.33
CA VAL A 96 -5.61 -18.27 -0.87
C VAL A 96 -5.32 -17.86 -2.32
N PRO A 97 -6.27 -18.01 -3.26
CA PRO A 97 -6.08 -17.56 -4.64
C PRO A 97 -5.72 -16.08 -4.70
N VAL A 98 -4.69 -15.75 -5.50
CA VAL A 98 -4.21 -14.37 -5.67
C VAL A 98 -4.38 -13.90 -7.11
N LEU A 99 -5.10 -12.81 -7.29
CA LEU A 99 -5.28 -12.10 -8.53
C LEU A 99 -4.30 -10.92 -8.59
N TRP A 100 -3.62 -10.78 -9.72
CA TRP A 100 -2.65 -9.71 -9.97
C TRP A 100 -3.15 -8.84 -11.14
N PRO A 101 -3.91 -7.76 -10.88
CA PRO A 101 -4.49 -6.90 -11.92
C PRO A 101 -3.48 -6.47 -12.99
N GLU A 102 -2.29 -6.08 -12.56
CA GLU A 102 -1.22 -5.54 -13.42
C GLU A 102 -0.55 -6.59 -14.32
N ARG A 103 -0.69 -7.89 -13.97
CA ARG A 103 -0.17 -8.98 -14.81
C ARG A 103 -1.16 -9.42 -15.88
N LEU A 104 -2.40 -8.93 -15.84
CA LEU A 104 -3.44 -9.28 -16.82
C LEU A 104 -3.33 -8.44 -18.11
N GLY A 105 -2.66 -7.28 -18.08
CA GLY A 105 -2.56 -6.36 -19.20
C GLY A 105 -1.27 -6.43 -20.04
N LEU A 106 -0.21 -7.08 -19.56
CA LEU A 106 1.10 -7.10 -20.23
C LEU A 106 1.78 -8.46 -20.13
N ASP A 107 2.34 -8.92 -21.26
CA ASP A 107 3.19 -10.11 -21.34
C ASP A 107 4.24 -10.10 -20.22
N GLY A 108 4.16 -11.11 -19.37
CA GLY A 108 4.96 -11.22 -18.15
C GLY A 108 6.45 -11.16 -18.45
N GLY A 109 7.17 -10.22 -17.82
CA GLY A 109 8.63 -10.31 -17.77
C GLY A 109 9.42 -9.10 -17.30
N HIS A 110 8.93 -7.86 -17.42
CA HIS A 110 9.85 -6.71 -17.43
C HIS A 110 9.83 -5.74 -16.24
N TRP A 111 9.27 -6.11 -15.09
CA TRP A 111 9.14 -5.19 -13.94
C TRP A 111 10.11 -5.46 -12.79
N ARG A 112 11.13 -6.31 -12.97
CA ARG A 112 12.13 -6.60 -11.90
C ARG A 112 13.29 -5.60 -11.82
N ARG A 113 13.42 -4.67 -12.77
CA ARG A 113 14.54 -3.71 -12.80
C ARG A 113 14.02 -2.29 -12.91
N LEU A 114 14.54 -1.41 -12.06
CA LEU A 114 14.33 0.03 -12.21
C LEU A 114 14.77 0.44 -13.62
N PRO A 115 13.92 1.13 -14.41
CA PRO A 115 14.36 1.72 -15.67
C PRO A 115 15.54 2.68 -15.41
N LEU A 116 16.38 2.94 -16.42
CA LEU A 116 17.55 3.82 -16.27
C LEU A 116 17.19 5.20 -15.69
N LEU A 117 16.00 5.72 -16.02
CA LEU A 117 15.44 6.94 -15.45
C LEU A 117 15.18 6.82 -13.93
N GLY A 118 14.72 5.66 -13.46
CA GLY A 118 14.55 5.40 -12.03
C GLY A 118 15.87 5.41 -11.25
N TRP A 119 17.00 5.09 -11.90
CA TRP A 119 18.32 5.26 -11.29
C TRP A 119 18.75 6.72 -11.18
N LEU A 120 18.35 7.57 -12.14
CA LEU A 120 18.57 9.02 -12.05
C LEU A 120 17.79 9.63 -10.88
N ASP A 121 16.53 9.22 -10.67
CA ASP A 121 15.75 9.62 -9.50
C ASP A 121 16.48 9.27 -8.19
N VAL A 122 17.01 8.04 -8.08
CA VAL A 122 17.77 7.60 -6.89
C VAL A 122 19.01 8.46 -6.69
N LEU A 123 19.79 8.67 -7.76
CA LEU A 123 21.02 9.47 -7.72
C LEU A 123 20.76 10.91 -7.23
N LEU A 124 19.63 11.50 -7.63
CA LEU A 124 19.25 12.86 -7.27
C LEU A 124 18.63 12.95 -5.86
N LEU A 125 17.76 12.00 -5.51
CA LEU A 125 17.02 12.03 -4.25
C LEU A 125 17.88 11.65 -3.05
N VAL A 126 18.77 10.66 -3.18
CA VAL A 126 19.56 10.15 -2.05
C VAL A 126 20.37 11.26 -1.37
N PRO A 127 21.17 12.09 -2.05
CA PRO A 127 21.95 13.15 -1.39
C PRO A 127 21.06 14.14 -0.64
N SER A 128 19.94 14.56 -1.22
CA SER A 128 19.02 15.50 -0.58
C SER A 128 18.36 14.92 0.67
N LEU A 129 17.95 13.64 0.62
CA LEU A 129 17.38 12.93 1.76
C LEU A 129 18.42 12.74 2.87
N VAL A 130 19.66 12.37 2.53
CA VAL A 130 20.76 12.22 3.48
C VAL A 130 21.03 13.54 4.21
N VAL A 131 21.16 14.65 3.49
CA VAL A 131 21.37 15.97 4.11
C VAL A 131 20.19 16.33 5.02
N SER A 132 18.95 16.13 4.56
CA SER A 132 17.76 16.40 5.36
C SER A 132 17.70 15.56 6.65
N MET A 133 18.03 14.27 6.57
CA MET A 133 18.07 13.35 7.70
C MET A 133 19.20 13.66 8.68
N LEU A 134 20.36 14.10 8.19
CA LEU A 134 21.46 14.56 9.05
C LEU A 134 21.06 15.82 9.81
N LEU A 135 20.42 16.78 9.15
CA LEU A 135 19.96 18.03 9.79
C LEU A 135 18.79 17.82 10.75
N GLY A 136 17.85 16.92 10.45
CA GLY A 136 16.72 16.60 11.33
C GLY A 136 17.02 15.56 12.42
N GLY A 137 18.23 15.02 12.45
CA GLY A 137 18.69 14.06 13.44
C GLY A 137 18.12 12.64 13.26
N ARG A 138 18.37 11.78 14.25
CA ARG A 138 18.05 10.33 14.22
C ARG A 138 16.55 9.98 14.30
N ASN A 139 15.71 11.01 14.38
CA ASN A 139 14.26 10.95 14.52
C ASN A 139 13.57 11.66 13.35
N TRP A 140 14.25 11.85 12.22
CA TRP A 140 13.74 12.65 11.09
C TRP A 140 12.39 12.15 10.55
N LEU A 141 12.19 10.82 10.51
CA LEU A 141 10.92 10.21 10.11
C LEU A 141 9.74 10.63 10.99
N LEU A 142 9.97 10.94 12.28
CA LEU A 142 8.91 11.37 13.22
C LEU A 142 8.28 12.72 12.85
N ARG A 143 8.97 13.53 12.04
CA ARG A 143 8.53 14.89 11.68
C ARG A 143 7.77 14.95 10.36
N ARG A 144 7.62 13.84 9.65
CA ARG A 144 6.95 13.76 8.35
C ARG A 144 5.51 13.28 8.55
N ASN A 145 4.54 14.05 8.06
CA ASN A 145 3.15 13.62 7.95
C ASN A 145 3.04 12.64 6.76
N LEU A 146 3.03 11.33 7.04
CA LEU A 146 2.75 10.28 6.04
C LEU A 146 1.27 9.86 6.05
N GLU A 147 0.39 10.77 6.47
CA GLU A 147 -1.03 10.50 6.62
C GLU A 147 -1.72 10.42 5.25
N VAL A 148 -2.45 9.33 5.01
CA VAL A 148 -3.33 9.14 3.86
C VAL A 148 -4.77 9.02 4.36
N SER A 149 -5.61 9.95 3.90
CA SER A 149 -7.05 10.00 4.19
C SER A 149 -7.86 9.80 2.91
N ASP A 150 -8.97 9.08 3.04
CA ASP A 150 -9.99 8.88 2.00
C ASP A 150 -10.66 10.21 1.59
N ASP A 151 -10.68 11.22 2.49
CA ASP A 151 -11.30 12.51 2.21
C ASP A 151 -10.34 13.54 1.57
N THR A 152 -9.02 13.31 1.47
CA THR A 152 -8.08 14.31 0.89
C THR A 152 -6.67 13.77 0.56
N ASP A 153 -6.15 14.25 -0.59
CA ASP A 153 -4.78 14.24 -1.17
C ASP A 153 -3.60 13.60 -0.39
N VAL A 154 -2.82 12.81 -1.15
CA VAL A 154 -1.46 12.39 -0.80
C VAL A 154 -0.52 13.59 -0.79
N ARG A 155 -0.18 14.11 0.40
CA ARG A 155 0.80 15.21 0.55
C ARG A 155 2.23 14.67 0.57
N LEU A 156 2.74 14.30 -0.60
CA LEU A 156 4.18 14.15 -0.82
C LEU A 156 4.70 15.33 -1.64
N PHE A 157 5.88 15.84 -1.27
CA PHE A 157 6.55 16.97 -1.95
C PHE A 157 6.90 16.67 -3.44
N LEU A 158 6.66 15.45 -3.92
CA LEU A 158 6.95 14.95 -5.28
C LEU A 158 5.68 14.60 -6.08
N SER A 159 4.48 15.02 -5.63
CA SER A 159 3.18 14.60 -6.19
C SER A 159 2.95 14.89 -7.68
N PHE A 160 3.79 15.66 -8.38
CA PHE A 160 3.60 15.94 -9.81
C PHE A 160 4.02 14.77 -10.72
N LEU A 161 5.09 14.03 -10.39
CA LEU A 161 5.60 12.93 -11.22
C LEU A 161 4.91 11.58 -10.96
N GLN A 162 4.25 11.42 -9.81
CA GLN A 162 3.63 10.16 -9.39
C GLN A 162 2.18 9.99 -9.86
N LYS A 163 1.47 11.09 -10.14
CA LYS A 163 0.03 11.09 -10.52
C LYS A 163 -0.33 10.21 -11.71
N PRO A 164 0.38 10.24 -12.86
CA PRO A 164 -0.06 9.47 -14.03
C PRO A 164 0.13 7.95 -13.85
N ILE A 165 1.16 7.51 -13.11
CA ILE A 165 1.41 6.09 -12.86
C ILE A 165 0.41 5.53 -11.84
N LEU A 166 0.09 6.30 -10.80
CA LEU A 166 -0.91 5.92 -9.79
C LEU A 166 -2.28 5.72 -10.44
N ASN A 167 -2.72 6.65 -11.29
CA ASN A 167 -4.03 6.60 -11.93
C ASN A 167 -4.21 5.36 -12.83
N ASN A 168 -3.20 5.00 -13.63
CA ASN A 168 -3.30 3.81 -14.50
C ASN A 168 -3.42 2.52 -13.67
N ARG A 169 -2.67 2.41 -12.57
CA ARG A 169 -2.74 1.24 -11.67
C ARG A 169 -4.06 1.18 -10.90
N ASP A 170 -4.59 2.35 -10.52
CA ASP A 170 -5.92 2.47 -9.90
C ASP A 170 -7.03 2.02 -10.85
N GLU A 171 -6.93 2.36 -12.14
CA GLU A 171 -7.88 1.94 -13.17
C GLU A 171 -7.87 0.42 -13.36
N GLU A 172 -6.69 -0.20 -13.52
CA GLU A 172 -6.56 -1.66 -13.65
C GLU A 172 -7.08 -2.40 -12.41
N LEU A 173 -6.77 -1.89 -11.22
CA LEU A 173 -7.27 -2.42 -9.95
C LEU A 173 -8.80 -2.33 -9.90
N LEU A 174 -9.37 -1.14 -10.17
CA LEU A 174 -10.81 -0.96 -10.17
C LEU A 174 -11.51 -1.86 -11.19
N GLU A 175 -10.94 -2.05 -12.36
CA GLU A 175 -11.49 -2.95 -13.38
C GLU A 175 -11.50 -4.41 -12.91
N ALA A 176 -10.45 -4.87 -12.23
CA ALA A 176 -10.42 -6.19 -11.61
C ALA A 176 -11.50 -6.34 -10.52
N LEU A 177 -11.69 -5.33 -9.69
CA LEU A 177 -12.73 -5.34 -8.64
C LEU A 177 -14.14 -5.31 -9.23
N VAL A 178 -14.36 -4.60 -10.33
CA VAL A 178 -15.62 -4.62 -11.10
C VAL A 178 -15.93 -6.03 -11.58
N LYS A 179 -14.96 -6.72 -12.21
CA LYS A 179 -15.13 -8.10 -12.70
C LYS A 179 -15.47 -9.07 -11.57
N ILE A 180 -14.85 -8.92 -10.40
CA ILE A 180 -15.16 -9.72 -9.21
C ILE A 180 -16.59 -9.43 -8.73
N TYR A 181 -16.99 -8.16 -8.65
CA TYR A 181 -18.34 -7.79 -8.27
C TYR A 181 -19.38 -8.39 -9.23
N GLU A 182 -19.22 -8.20 -10.53
CA GLU A 182 -20.16 -8.69 -11.54
C GLU A 182 -20.34 -10.22 -11.51
N SER A 183 -19.26 -10.94 -11.22
CA SER A 183 -19.29 -12.42 -11.20
C SER A 183 -19.69 -13.02 -9.85
N ARG A 184 -19.39 -12.36 -8.73
CA ARG A 184 -19.49 -12.95 -7.38
C ARG A 184 -20.21 -12.10 -6.35
N ALA A 185 -20.92 -11.04 -6.73
CA ALA A 185 -21.59 -10.15 -5.78
C ALA A 185 -22.55 -10.86 -4.82
N ASP A 186 -23.19 -11.95 -5.26
CA ASP A 186 -24.15 -12.73 -4.47
C ASP A 186 -23.51 -13.88 -3.67
N GLU A 187 -22.19 -14.04 -3.74
CA GLU A 187 -21.45 -15.01 -2.95
C GLU A 187 -21.03 -14.43 -1.60
N LYS A 188 -21.10 -15.23 -0.54
CA LYS A 188 -20.62 -14.85 0.79
C LYS A 188 -19.11 -15.04 0.90
N ILE A 189 -18.37 -14.18 0.21
CA ILE A 189 -16.90 -14.21 0.18
C ILE A 189 -16.31 -12.88 0.64
N ASP A 190 -15.09 -12.97 1.16
CA ASP A 190 -14.25 -11.83 1.53
C ASP A 190 -13.11 -11.72 0.54
N VAL A 191 -13.04 -10.59 -0.15
CA VAL A 191 -12.01 -10.28 -1.13
C VAL A 191 -11.04 -9.28 -0.50
N ALA A 192 -9.82 -9.72 -0.21
CA ALA A 192 -8.77 -8.86 0.29
C ALA A 192 -8.19 -8.01 -0.85
N VAL A 193 -8.01 -6.71 -0.63
CA VAL A 193 -7.34 -5.80 -1.56
C VAL A 193 -6.05 -5.33 -0.89
N VAL A 194 -4.91 -5.81 -1.40
CA VAL A 194 -3.57 -5.62 -0.82
C VAL A 194 -2.74 -4.75 -1.75
N TYR A 195 -2.75 -3.45 -1.51
CA TYR A 195 -2.13 -2.45 -2.37
C TYR A 195 -1.51 -1.34 -1.53
N GLY A 196 -0.51 -0.63 -2.07
CA GLY A 196 0.04 0.56 -1.41
C GLY A 196 -1.05 1.52 -0.92
N ALA A 197 -0.87 2.10 0.27
CA ALA A 197 -1.90 2.93 0.92
C ALA A 197 -2.39 4.11 0.06
N ALA A 198 -1.57 4.59 -0.88
CA ALA A 198 -1.91 5.65 -1.82
C ALA A 198 -3.05 5.29 -2.81
N HIS A 199 -3.24 4.00 -3.10
CA HIS A 199 -4.28 3.50 -4.02
C HIS A 199 -5.65 3.35 -3.34
N MET A 200 -5.68 3.29 -2.01
CA MET A 200 -6.90 2.98 -1.26
C MET A 200 -8.02 4.02 -1.41
N PRO A 201 -7.76 5.35 -1.44
CA PRO A 201 -8.82 6.33 -1.69
C PRO A 201 -9.54 6.10 -3.03
N ALA A 202 -8.80 5.77 -4.10
CA ALA A 202 -9.40 5.48 -5.41
C ALA A 202 -10.28 4.23 -5.36
N VAL A 203 -9.85 3.19 -4.64
CA VAL A 203 -10.64 1.96 -4.44
C VAL A 203 -11.92 2.23 -3.65
N VAL A 204 -11.82 2.95 -2.52
CA VAL A 204 -12.98 3.29 -1.69
C VAL A 204 -13.99 4.12 -2.50
N GLN A 205 -13.50 5.18 -3.16
CA GLN A 205 -14.34 6.05 -3.97
C GLN A 205 -14.99 5.29 -5.14
N GLY A 206 -14.22 4.47 -5.85
CA GLY A 206 -14.71 3.70 -7.00
C GLY A 206 -15.78 2.68 -6.60
N LEU A 207 -15.56 1.92 -5.52
CA LEU A 207 -16.54 0.94 -5.02
C LEU A 207 -17.79 1.62 -4.44
N ALA A 208 -17.65 2.78 -3.79
CA ALA A 208 -18.77 3.54 -3.28
C ALA A 208 -19.63 4.14 -4.39
N GLN A 209 -19.02 4.79 -5.38
CA GLN A 209 -19.73 5.46 -6.47
C GLN A 209 -20.37 4.47 -7.45
N ARG A 210 -19.68 3.38 -7.80
CA ARG A 210 -20.17 2.42 -8.81
C ARG A 210 -21.16 1.41 -8.22
N PHE A 211 -20.93 0.97 -6.98
CA PHE A 211 -21.61 -0.20 -6.42
C PHE A 211 -22.23 0.05 -5.03
N GLY A 212 -22.11 1.25 -4.46
CA GLY A 212 -22.72 1.59 -3.18
C GLY A 212 -22.07 0.96 -1.95
N TYR A 213 -20.85 0.41 -2.07
CA TYR A 213 -20.12 -0.12 -0.92
C TYR A 213 -19.72 1.00 0.04
N ARG A 214 -19.80 0.73 1.35
CA ARG A 214 -19.37 1.69 2.37
C ARG A 214 -18.49 1.04 3.43
N PRO A 215 -17.57 1.81 4.04
CA PRO A 215 -16.83 1.34 5.20
C PRO A 215 -17.76 0.88 6.31
N ARG A 216 -17.50 -0.31 6.84
CA ARG A 216 -18.14 -0.76 8.07
C ARG A 216 -17.50 -0.05 9.27
N ARG A 217 -18.27 0.14 10.34
CA ARG A 217 -17.76 0.73 11.58
C ARG A 217 -16.68 -0.19 12.19
N GLY A 218 -15.60 0.43 12.67
CA GLY A 218 -14.54 -0.25 13.41
C GLY A 218 -13.42 -0.81 12.55
N GLY A 219 -12.73 0.03 11.78
CA GLY A 219 -11.48 -0.37 11.13
C GLY A 219 -10.45 -0.80 12.18
N GLU A 220 -9.72 -1.87 11.87
CA GLU A 220 -8.69 -2.40 12.78
C GLU A 220 -7.33 -1.82 12.41
N TRP A 221 -6.61 -1.32 13.40
CA TRP A 221 -5.35 -0.62 13.17
C TRP A 221 -4.16 -1.52 13.44
N LEU A 222 -3.30 -1.65 12.44
CA LEU A 222 -2.05 -2.39 12.50
C LEU A 222 -0.87 -1.44 12.61
N THR A 223 0.07 -1.71 13.52
CA THR A 223 1.29 -0.90 13.65
C THR A 223 2.31 -1.35 12.61
N ALA A 224 2.53 -0.49 11.60
CA ALA A 224 3.52 -0.72 10.56
C ALA A 224 4.92 -0.28 10.97
N ILE A 225 5.04 0.79 11.76
CA ILE A 225 6.31 1.29 12.30
C ILE A 225 6.06 1.69 13.75
N ASP A 226 6.94 1.29 14.68
CA ASP A 226 6.97 1.74 16.07
C ASP A 226 8.19 2.64 16.32
N PHE A 227 8.11 3.52 17.32
CA PHE A 227 9.18 4.48 17.66
C PHE A 227 9.58 4.41 19.14
#